data_AF-A0A0M5KLJ3-F1
#
_entry.id   AF-A0A0M5KLJ3-F1
#
_cell.length_a   1.000
_cell.length_b   1.000
_cell.length_c   1.000
_cell.angle_alpha   90.00
_cell.angle_beta   90.00
_cell.angle_gamma   90.00
#
_symmetry.space_group_name_H-M   'P 1'
#
loop_
_entity.id
_entity.type
_entity.pdbx_description
1 polymer ?
#
loop_
_entity_poly.entity_id
_entity_poly.type
_entity_poly.pdbx_seq_one_letter_code
_entity_poly.pdbx_strand_id
1 'polypeptide(L)'
;MLRLARTLTNVGIYLILTLLINIMIFSILLISIKPLMDGSYKYFLDLGKWLQSNLDASLSLIKSLGIIILLASFLSFIILILILIWINSRKSISQRFGYIFGLCAGGAGLFISILPAMTFGVFANGDELSILLSLIFFLLMGLSNSLLLTGSIFGILSAKTYLDNYEDKNKSKE
;
A
#
# COMPACT_ATOMS: atom_id res chain seq x y z
N MET A 1 -2.11 -21.58 -15.29
CA MET A 1 -1.34 -20.46 -14.71
C MET A 1 -2.17 -19.20 -14.46
N LEU A 2 -3.00 -18.75 -15.41
CA LEU A 2 -3.81 -17.52 -15.24
C LEU A 2 -4.70 -17.47 -13.97
N ARG A 3 -5.31 -18.60 -13.58
CA ARG A 3 -6.12 -18.67 -12.33
C ARG A 3 -5.26 -18.44 -11.08
N LEU A 4 -4.07 -19.04 -11.04
CA LEU A 4 -3.12 -18.89 -9.94
C LEU A 4 -2.58 -17.46 -9.86
N ALA A 5 -2.21 -16.88 -11.01
CA ALA A 5 -1.80 -15.48 -11.12
C ALA A 5 -2.86 -14.53 -10.54
N ARG A 6 -4.10 -14.63 -11.02
CA ARG A 6 -5.22 -13.81 -10.53
C ARG A 6 -5.45 -13.98 -9.03
N THR A 7 -5.34 -15.21 -8.52
CA THR A 7 -5.53 -15.49 -7.10
C THR A 7 -4.44 -14.83 -6.26
N LEU A 8 -3.16 -15.00 -6.62
CA LEU A 8 -2.04 -14.33 -5.96
C LEU A 8 -2.20 -12.82 -5.96
N THR A 9 -2.52 -12.23 -7.11
CA THR A 9 -2.68 -10.78 -7.22
C THR A 9 -3.85 -10.27 -6.38
N ASN A 10 -5.01 -10.94 -6.42
CA ASN A 10 -6.17 -10.55 -5.62
C ASN A 10 -5.88 -10.69 -4.12
N VAL A 11 -5.26 -11.79 -3.68
CA VAL A 11 -4.88 -11.98 -2.27
C VAL A 11 -3.91 -10.90 -1.82
N GLY A 12 -2.88 -10.60 -2.61
CA GLY A 12 -1.94 -9.51 -2.33
C GLY A 12 -2.66 -8.16 -2.18
N ILE A 13 -3.56 -7.82 -3.11
CA ILE A 13 -4.34 -6.59 -3.05
C ILE A 13 -5.22 -6.54 -1.79
N TYR A 14 -5.93 -7.62 -1.45
CA TYR A 14 -6.79 -7.64 -0.25
C TYR A 14 -6.00 -7.46 1.05
N LEU A 15 -4.82 -8.08 1.16
CA LEU A 15 -3.94 -7.89 2.31
C LEU A 15 -3.47 -6.43 2.40
N ILE A 16 -3.04 -5.83 1.28
CA ILE A 16 -2.64 -4.43 1.24
C ILE A 16 -3.80 -3.51 1.63
N LEU A 17 -5.01 -3.73 1.09
CA LEU A 17 -6.19 -2.94 1.42
C LEU A 17 -6.52 -2.99 2.92
N THR A 18 -6.43 -4.18 3.52
CA THR A 18 -6.67 -4.35 4.97
C THR A 18 -5.66 -3.57 5.80
N LEU A 19 -4.38 -3.60 5.44
CA LEU A 19 -3.33 -2.81 6.09
C LEU A 19 -3.54 -1.30 5.90
N LEU A 20 -3.96 -0.90 4.70
CA LEU A 20 -4.21 0.51 4.37
C LEU A 20 -5.32 1.11 5.23
N ILE A 21 -6.38 0.34 5.51
CA ILE A 21 -7.47 0.78 6.40
C ILE A 21 -6.93 1.07 7.80
N ASN A 22 -6.09 0.18 8.34
CA ASN A 22 -5.48 0.40 9.66
C ASN A 22 -4.58 1.66 9.67
N ILE A 23 -3.83 1.90 8.59
CA ILE A 23 -3.01 3.11 8.44
C ILE A 23 -3.88 4.38 8.37
N MET A 24 -5.02 4.33 7.68
CA MET A 24 -5.96 5.45 7.62
C MET A 24 -6.54 5.76 9.00
N ILE A 25 -6.91 4.74 9.79
CA ILE A 25 -7.38 4.92 11.17
C ILE A 25 -6.30 5.58 12.02
N PHE A 26 -5.05 5.08 11.96
CA PHE A 26 -3.93 5.67 12.68
C PHE A 26 -3.70 7.14 12.26
N SER A 27 -3.84 7.44 10.98
CA SER A 27 -3.69 8.81 10.47
C SER A 27 -4.77 9.76 11.02
N ILE A 28 -6.03 9.30 11.09
CA ILE A 28 -7.13 10.06 11.71
C ILE A 28 -6.85 10.32 13.20
N LEU A 29 -6.29 9.33 13.91
CA LEU A 29 -5.86 9.51 15.30
C LEU A 29 -4.80 10.60 15.39
N LEU A 30 -3.74 10.57 14.58
CA LEU A 30 -2.70 11.61 14.56
C LEU A 30 -3.26 13.02 14.32
N ILE A 31 -4.19 13.15 13.35
CA ILE A 31 -4.86 14.42 13.06
C ILE A 31 -5.64 14.94 14.27
N SER A 32 -6.24 14.02 15.04
CA SER A 32 -7.08 14.32 16.18
C SER A 32 -6.31 14.70 17.45
N ILE A 33 -5.03 14.34 17.57
CA ILE A 33 -4.22 14.64 18.78
C ILE A 33 -4.18 16.15 19.05
N LYS A 34 -3.87 16.97 18.04
CA LYS A 34 -3.77 18.43 18.22
C LYS A 34 -5.07 19.06 18.77
N PRO A 35 -6.24 18.91 18.11
CA PRO A 35 -7.47 19.51 18.62
C PRO A 35 -7.88 18.97 20.00
N LEU A 36 -7.59 17.70 20.32
CA LEU A 36 -7.81 17.15 21.66
C LEU A 36 -6.93 17.82 22.72
N MET A 37 -5.66 18.04 22.40
CA MET A 37 -4.71 18.73 23.28
C MET A 37 -5.07 20.21 23.45
N ASP A 38 -5.39 20.92 22.37
CA ASP A 38 -5.82 22.32 22.41
C ASP A 38 -7.10 22.50 23.26
N GLY A 39 -8.03 21.54 23.19
CA GLY A 39 -9.20 21.52 24.07
C GLY A 39 -8.83 21.27 25.54
N SER A 40 -7.86 20.39 25.78
CA SER A 40 -7.41 20.02 27.13
C SER A 40 -6.64 21.15 27.82
N TYR A 41 -5.80 21.90 27.08
CA TYR A 41 -5.00 22.98 27.63
C TYR A 41 -5.84 24.13 28.21
N LYS A 42 -7.05 24.34 27.70
CA LYS A 42 -7.98 25.35 28.25
C LYS A 42 -8.35 25.11 29.71
N TYR A 43 -8.31 23.85 30.18
CA TYR A 43 -8.64 23.51 31.55
C TYR A 43 -7.47 23.74 32.54
N PHE A 44 -6.23 23.84 32.04
CA PHE A 44 -5.02 23.95 32.87
C PHE A 44 -4.44 25.38 32.96
N LEU A 45 -5.20 26.40 32.55
CA LEU A 45 -4.84 27.83 32.62
C LEU A 45 -3.38 28.11 32.23
N ASP A 46 -2.54 28.54 33.17
CA ASP A 46 -1.16 28.97 32.89
C ASP A 46 -0.22 27.80 32.56
N LEU A 47 -0.42 26.64 33.18
CA LEU A 47 0.30 25.41 32.82
C LEU A 47 -0.12 24.93 31.42
N GLY A 48 -1.40 25.10 31.07
CA GLY A 48 -1.93 24.85 29.73
C GLY A 48 -1.31 25.75 28.66
N LYS A 49 -1.19 27.07 28.92
CA LYS A 49 -0.54 28.02 28.00
C LYS A 49 0.94 27.70 27.79
N TRP A 50 1.66 27.35 28.86
CA TRP A 50 3.06 26.96 28.78
C TRP A 50 3.27 25.65 27.98
N LEU A 51 2.43 24.64 28.21
CA LEU A 51 2.42 23.40 27.41
C LEU A 51 2.11 23.68 25.95
N GLN A 52 1.11 24.52 25.69
CA GLN A 52 0.73 24.89 24.33
C GLN A 52 1.88 25.59 23.60
N SER A 53 2.57 26.55 24.22
CA SER A 53 3.69 27.24 23.56
C SER A 53 4.86 26.32 23.21
N ASN A 54 5.10 25.29 24.03
CA ASN A 54 6.20 24.35 23.83
C ASN A 54 5.87 23.22 22.86
N LEU A 55 4.59 22.81 22.77
CA LEU A 55 4.18 21.64 21.99
C LEU A 55 3.42 21.97 20.70
N ASP A 56 2.97 23.21 20.49
CA ASP A 56 2.12 23.54 19.33
C ASP A 56 2.79 23.26 17.99
N ALA A 57 4.09 23.55 17.87
CA ALA A 57 4.86 23.25 16.66
C ALA A 57 4.91 21.73 16.38
N SER A 58 5.23 20.92 17.40
CA SER A 58 5.28 19.46 17.27
C SER A 58 3.90 18.86 16.99
N LEU A 59 2.85 19.33 17.67
CA LEU A 59 1.47 18.91 17.42
C LEU A 59 0.98 19.28 16.03
N SER A 60 1.38 20.45 15.52
CA SER A 60 1.09 20.88 14.15
C SER A 60 1.76 19.98 13.11
N LEU A 61 3.03 19.61 13.35
CA LEU A 61 3.76 18.66 12.51
C LEU A 61 3.15 17.26 12.53
N ILE A 62 2.76 16.76 13.70
CA ILE A 62 2.08 15.46 13.82
C ILE A 62 0.76 15.47 13.04
N LYS A 63 -0.01 16.56 13.17
CA LYS A 63 -1.27 16.74 12.43
C LYS A 63 -1.02 16.77 10.92
N SER A 64 -0.03 17.52 10.44
CA SER A 64 0.27 17.63 9.00
C SER A 64 0.75 16.30 8.43
N LEU A 65 1.60 15.56 9.16
CA LEU A 65 1.99 14.20 8.80
C LEU A 65 0.78 13.27 8.70
N GLY A 66 -0.14 13.33 9.68
CA GLY A 66 -1.38 12.56 9.65
C GLY A 66 -2.22 12.86 8.40
N ILE A 67 -2.35 14.13 7.99
CA ILE A 67 -3.08 14.52 6.77
C ILE A 67 -2.41 13.95 5.51
N ILE A 68 -1.08 14.07 5.41
CA ILE A 68 -0.32 13.57 4.25
C ILE A 68 -0.47 12.05 4.13
N ILE A 69 -0.31 11.32 5.24
CA ILE A 69 -0.45 9.86 5.26
C ILE A 69 -1.87 9.45 4.88
N LEU A 70 -2.89 10.16 5.39
CA LEU A 70 -4.29 9.88 5.06
C LEU A 70 -4.57 10.06 3.56
N LEU A 71 -4.13 11.17 2.97
CA LEU A 71 -4.32 11.46 1.54
C LEU A 71 -3.59 10.45 0.66
N ALA A 72 -2.33 10.12 1.00
CA ALA A 72 -1.55 9.13 0.27
C ALA A 72 -2.19 7.73 0.35
N SER A 73 -2.68 7.34 1.53
CA SER A 73 -3.37 6.07 1.74
C SER A 73 -4.69 6.03 0.97
N PHE A 74 -5.48 7.10 0.99
CA PHE A 74 -6.73 7.16 0.24
C PHE A 74 -6.52 7.06 -1.27
N LEU A 75 -5.49 7.73 -1.80
CA LEU A 75 -5.13 7.63 -3.21
C LEU A 75 -4.69 6.20 -3.58
N SER A 76 -3.85 5.58 -2.76
CA SER A 76 -3.42 4.19 -2.94
C SER A 76 -4.60 3.22 -2.90
N PHE A 77 -5.58 3.45 -2.02
CA PHE A 77 -6.81 2.66 -1.92
C PHE A 77 -7.58 2.63 -3.25
N ILE A 78 -7.80 3.82 -3.84
CA ILE A 78 -8.50 3.96 -5.12
C ILE A 78 -7.73 3.22 -6.23
N ILE A 79 -6.42 3.40 -6.29
CA ILE A 79 -5.57 2.76 -7.31
C ILE A 79 -5.67 1.23 -7.20
N LEU A 80 -5.59 0.67 -5.99
CA LEU A 80 -5.69 -0.77 -5.77
C LEU A 80 -7.07 -1.33 -6.16
N ILE A 81 -8.15 -0.60 -5.91
CA ILE A 81 -9.49 -0.98 -6.37
C ILE A 81 -9.56 -1.00 -7.91
N LEU A 82 -9.01 0.03 -8.57
CA LEU A 82 -8.99 0.06 -10.04
C LEU A 82 -8.20 -1.11 -10.64
N ILE A 83 -7.05 -1.46 -10.03
CA ILE A 83 -6.27 -2.63 -10.40
C ILE A 83 -7.11 -3.92 -10.25
N LEU A 84 -7.80 -4.08 -9.12
CA LEU A 84 -8.67 -5.23 -8.85
C LEU A 84 -9.78 -5.36 -9.92
N ILE A 85 -10.42 -4.25 -10.30
CA ILE A 85 -11.45 -4.22 -11.34
C ILE A 85 -10.86 -4.66 -12.68
N TRP A 86 -9.70 -4.14 -13.05
CA TRP A 86 -9.05 -4.46 -14.33
C TRP A 86 -8.60 -5.92 -14.42
N ILE A 87 -8.03 -6.49 -13.35
CA ILE A 87 -7.60 -7.90 -13.30
C ILE A 87 -8.77 -8.87 -13.42
N ASN A 88 -9.92 -8.51 -12.84
CA ASN A 88 -11.13 -9.34 -12.87
C ASN A 88 -12.03 -9.08 -14.09
N SER A 89 -11.70 -8.10 -14.93
CA SER A 89 -12.40 -7.80 -16.19
C SER A 89 -12.40 -9.01 -17.12
N ARG A 90 -13.45 -9.16 -17.95
CA ARG A 90 -13.51 -10.21 -18.99
C ARG A 90 -12.65 -9.86 -20.23
N LYS A 91 -12.29 -8.60 -20.42
CA LYS A 91 -11.51 -8.13 -21.59
C LYS A 91 -10.01 -8.39 -21.36
N SER A 92 -9.34 -9.10 -22.28
CA SER A 92 -7.91 -9.43 -22.14
C SER A 92 -7.02 -8.18 -22.05
N ILE A 93 -7.33 -7.13 -22.81
CA ILE A 93 -6.59 -5.87 -22.78
C ILE A 93 -6.65 -5.22 -21.39
N SER A 94 -7.82 -5.23 -20.75
CA SER A 94 -8.03 -4.64 -19.42
C SER A 94 -7.30 -5.45 -18.35
N GLN A 95 -7.28 -6.77 -18.45
CA GLN A 95 -6.51 -7.63 -17.55
C GLN A 95 -5.02 -7.34 -17.65
N ARG A 96 -4.48 -7.13 -18.86
CA ARG A 96 -3.07 -6.78 -19.07
C ARG A 96 -2.70 -5.47 -18.40
N PHE A 97 -3.51 -4.43 -18.57
CA PHE A 97 -3.32 -3.17 -17.85
C PHE A 97 -3.36 -3.41 -16.33
N GLY A 98 -4.35 -4.16 -15.85
CA GLY A 98 -4.45 -4.54 -14.43
C GLY A 98 -3.16 -5.18 -13.90
N TYR A 99 -2.59 -6.15 -14.61
CA TYR A 99 -1.34 -6.78 -14.18
C TYR A 99 -0.11 -5.86 -14.33
N ILE A 100 -0.04 -5.00 -15.35
CA ILE A 100 1.06 -4.01 -15.47
C ILE A 100 1.03 -3.03 -14.29
N PHE A 101 -0.14 -2.47 -13.99
CA PHE A 101 -0.30 -1.58 -12.84
C PHE A 101 -0.09 -2.32 -11.52
N GLY A 102 -0.52 -3.58 -11.41
CA GLY A 102 -0.23 -4.45 -10.28
C GLY A 102 1.28 -4.68 -10.08
N LEU A 103 2.04 -4.83 -11.15
CA LEU A 103 3.50 -4.95 -11.09
C LEU A 103 4.15 -3.65 -10.61
N CYS A 104 3.73 -2.49 -11.15
CA CYS A 104 4.22 -1.19 -10.69
C CYS A 104 3.89 -0.96 -9.22
N ALA A 105 2.65 -1.23 -8.80
CA ALA A 105 2.20 -1.04 -7.42
C ALA A 105 2.92 -1.99 -6.45
N GLY A 106 3.00 -3.28 -6.78
CA GLY A 106 3.72 -4.27 -5.97
C GLY A 106 5.22 -4.00 -5.91
N GLY A 107 5.83 -3.53 -7.00
CA GLY A 107 7.24 -3.14 -7.03
C GLY A 107 7.53 -1.90 -6.18
N ALA A 108 6.71 -0.86 -6.31
CA ALA A 108 6.81 0.34 -5.48
C ALA A 108 6.60 0.01 -4.00
N GLY A 109 5.59 -0.80 -3.67
CA GLY A 109 5.32 -1.23 -2.30
C GLY A 109 6.44 -2.08 -1.71
N LEU A 110 7.05 -2.98 -2.49
CA LEU A 110 8.23 -3.73 -2.07
C LEU A 110 9.42 -2.81 -1.79
N PHE A 111 9.69 -1.86 -2.69
CA PHE A 111 10.77 -0.89 -2.50
C PHE A 111 10.58 -0.10 -1.20
N ILE A 112 9.35 0.38 -0.94
CA ILE A 112 9.01 1.08 0.30
C ILE A 112 9.21 0.18 1.54
N SER A 113 8.86 -1.11 1.45
CA SER A 113 9.03 -2.04 2.57
C SER A 113 10.49 -2.29 2.95
N ILE A 114 11.42 -2.10 2.01
CA ILE A 114 12.86 -2.32 2.20
C ILE A 114 13.58 -1.01 2.59
N LEU A 115 12.93 0.16 2.44
CA LEU A 115 13.50 1.45 2.81
C LEU A 115 14.12 1.47 4.22
N PRO A 116 13.45 0.99 5.28
CA PRO A 116 14.05 0.96 6.62
C PRO A 116 15.39 0.20 6.65
N ALA A 117 15.44 -0.95 5.97
CA ALA A 117 16.66 -1.76 5.91
C ALA A 117 17.80 -1.03 5.18
N MET A 118 17.48 -0.25 4.14
CA MET A 118 18.44 0.57 3.41
C MET A 118 18.89 1.79 4.22
N THR A 119 17.96 2.51 4.85
CA THR A 119 18.25 3.75 5.58
C THR A 119 19.04 3.49 6.86
N PHE A 120 18.74 2.40 7.56
CA PHE A 120 19.44 2.04 8.80
C PHE A 120 20.70 1.19 8.56
N GLY A 121 21.11 0.99 7.30
CA GLY A 121 22.33 0.25 6.98
C GLY A 121 22.32 -1.19 7.46
N VAL A 122 21.12 -1.79 7.56
CA VAL A 122 20.91 -3.12 8.15
C VAL A 122 21.73 -4.20 7.45
N PHE A 123 21.91 -4.04 6.14
CA PHE A 123 22.68 -4.96 5.31
C PHE A 123 24.19 -4.94 5.53
N ALA A 124 24.71 -3.94 6.26
CA ALA A 124 26.15 -3.78 6.49
C ALA A 124 26.53 -3.91 7.98
N ASN A 125 25.82 -3.21 8.89
CA ASN A 125 26.17 -3.15 10.33
C ASN A 125 24.93 -2.84 11.21
N GLY A 126 23.75 -3.36 10.87
CA GLY A 126 22.52 -3.03 11.59
C GLY A 126 22.49 -3.56 13.02
N ASP A 127 22.21 -2.69 14.00
CA ASP A 127 21.88 -3.10 15.37
C ASP A 127 20.62 -3.99 15.39
N GLU A 128 20.49 -4.87 16.39
CA GLU A 128 19.37 -5.84 16.51
C GLU A 128 17.98 -5.20 16.37
N LEU A 129 17.82 -3.98 16.90
CA LEU A 129 16.57 -3.22 16.82
C LEU A 129 16.24 -2.78 15.39
N SER A 130 17.25 -2.38 14.62
CA SER A 130 17.09 -1.96 13.21
C SER A 130 16.75 -3.15 12.30
N ILE A 131 17.31 -4.33 12.60
CA ILE A 131 16.97 -5.61 11.96
C ILE A 131 15.51 -5.95 12.25
N LEU A 132 15.11 -5.92 13.52
CA LEU A 132 13.75 -6.24 13.96
C LEU A 132 12.73 -5.31 13.28
N LEU A 133 12.98 -3.99 13.28
CA LEU A 133 12.10 -3.01 12.66
C LEU A 133 11.96 -3.27 11.15
N SER A 134 13.07 -3.56 10.48
CA SER A 134 13.08 -3.86 9.04
C SER A 134 12.32 -5.14 8.70
N LEU A 135 12.47 -6.19 9.53
CA LEU A 135 11.72 -7.45 9.38
C LEU A 135 10.22 -7.24 9.58
N ILE A 136 9.81 -6.46 10.57
CA ILE A 136 8.40 -6.14 10.81
C ILE A 136 7.81 -5.39 9.61
N PHE A 137 8.52 -4.40 9.07
CA PHE A 137 8.10 -3.67 7.88
C PHE A 137 8.00 -4.59 6.64
N PHE A 138 8.96 -5.49 6.45
CA PHE A 138 8.93 -6.46 5.36
C PHE A 138 7.80 -7.49 5.52
N LEU A 139 7.52 -7.95 6.75
CA LEU A 139 6.42 -8.89 7.01
C LEU A 139 5.06 -8.25 6.75
N LEU A 140 4.86 -7.01 7.21
CA LEU A 140 3.59 -6.30 7.05
C LEU A 140 3.35 -5.88 5.60
N MET A 141 4.29 -5.12 5.01
CA MET A 141 4.13 -4.56 3.67
C MET A 141 4.78 -5.42 2.59
N GLY A 142 5.98 -5.94 2.84
CA GLY A 142 6.78 -6.64 1.82
C GLY A 142 6.14 -7.93 1.32
N LEU A 143 5.61 -8.78 2.20
CA LEU A 143 4.94 -10.03 1.81
C LEU A 143 3.71 -9.79 0.94
N SER A 144 2.84 -8.86 1.34
CA SER A 144 1.62 -8.56 0.59
C SER A 144 1.94 -8.01 -0.81
N ASN A 145 2.96 -7.14 -0.89
CA ASN A 145 3.44 -6.58 -2.15
C ASN A 145 4.20 -7.60 -3.01
N SER A 146 4.90 -8.57 -2.42
CA SER A 146 5.54 -9.65 -3.17
C SER A 146 4.52 -10.59 -3.80
N LEU A 147 3.41 -10.90 -3.12
CA LEU A 147 2.30 -11.66 -3.67
C LEU A 147 1.64 -10.93 -4.85
N LEU A 148 1.40 -9.62 -4.70
CA LEU A 148 0.89 -8.76 -5.77
C LEU A 148 1.83 -8.77 -6.98
N LEU A 149 3.14 -8.60 -6.75
CA LEU A 149 4.16 -8.54 -7.80
C LEU A 149 4.30 -9.89 -8.53
N THR A 150 4.48 -10.98 -7.78
CA THR A 150 4.61 -12.34 -8.35
C THR A 150 3.35 -12.76 -9.11
N GLY A 151 2.16 -12.53 -8.54
CA GLY A 151 0.89 -12.76 -9.23
C GLY A 151 0.76 -11.94 -10.52
N SER A 152 1.20 -10.68 -10.49
CA SER A 152 1.20 -9.80 -11.66
C SER A 152 2.18 -10.26 -12.75
N ILE A 153 3.37 -10.72 -12.39
CA ILE A 153 4.35 -11.28 -13.35
C ILE A 153 3.76 -12.52 -14.03
N PHE A 154 3.23 -13.48 -13.26
CA PHE A 154 2.57 -14.65 -13.83
C PHE A 154 1.33 -14.27 -14.67
N GLY A 155 0.63 -13.22 -14.25
CA GLY A 155 -0.54 -12.67 -14.94
C GLY A 155 -0.20 -12.14 -16.32
N ILE A 156 0.88 -11.35 -16.44
CA ILE A 156 1.39 -10.84 -17.72
C ILE A 156 1.82 -11.99 -18.63
N LEU A 157 2.59 -12.95 -18.11
CA LEU A 157 3.08 -14.09 -18.88
C LEU A 157 1.95 -15.02 -19.35
N SER A 158 0.88 -15.14 -18.56
CA SER A 158 -0.27 -16.01 -18.85
C SER A 158 -1.42 -15.31 -19.56
N ALA A 159 -1.37 -13.98 -19.73
CA ALA A 159 -2.46 -13.21 -20.32
C ALA A 159 -2.54 -13.51 -21.82
N LYS A 160 -3.45 -14.44 -22.18
CA LYS A 160 -3.81 -14.90 -23.53
C LYS A 160 -3.29 -13.94 -24.60
N THR A 161 -2.23 -14.35 -25.29
CA THR A 161 -1.76 -13.73 -26.52
C THR A 161 -2.96 -13.65 -27.47
N TYR A 162 -3.14 -12.49 -28.12
CA TYR A 162 -4.23 -12.23 -29.08
C TYR A 162 -4.33 -13.29 -30.20
N LEU A 163 -3.32 -14.14 -30.36
CA LEU A 163 -3.26 -15.26 -31.29
C LEU A 163 -4.27 -16.39 -30.99
N ASP A 164 -4.61 -16.66 -29.72
CA ASP A 164 -5.51 -17.78 -29.37
C ASP A 164 -6.99 -17.54 -29.74
N ASN A 165 -7.39 -16.29 -30.02
CA ASN A 165 -8.77 -15.98 -30.36
C ASN A 165 -9.02 -15.87 -31.88
N TYR A 166 -7.99 -16.05 -32.72
CA TYR A 166 -8.17 -16.11 -34.18
C TYR A 166 -8.48 -17.54 -34.66
N GLU A 167 -8.05 -18.58 -33.94
CA GLU A 167 -8.31 -19.97 -34.34
C GLU A 167 -9.74 -20.45 -34.03
N ASP A 168 -10.41 -19.91 -33.02
CA ASP A 168 -11.75 -20.37 -32.62
C ASP A 168 -12.89 -19.83 -33.51
N LYS A 169 -12.63 -18.82 -34.36
CA LYS A 169 -13.66 -18.29 -35.27
C LYS A 169 -13.80 -19.07 -36.58
N ASN A 170 -12.81 -19.90 -36.94
CA ASN A 170 -12.85 -20.69 -38.17
C ASN A 170 -13.30 -22.14 -37.94
N LYS A 171 -13.25 -22.67 -36.72
CA LYS A 171 -13.70 -24.04 -36.43
C LYS A 171 -15.21 -24.18 -36.19
N SER A 172 -15.96 -23.08 -36.09
CA SER A 172 -17.42 -23.11 -35.94
C SER A 172 -18.18 -22.98 -37.26
N LYS A 173 -17.52 -23.23 -38.40
CA LYS A 173 -18.09 -23.05 -39.74
C LYS A 173 -17.90 -24.25 -40.69
N GLU A 174 -17.43 -25.38 -40.18
CA GLU A 174 -17.44 -26.66 -40.93
C GLU A 174 -18.53 -27.59 -40.39
#